data_AF-A0A523D157-F1
#
_entry.id   AF-A0A523D157-F1
#
_cell.length_a   1.000
_cell.length_b   1.000
_cell.length_c   1.000
_cell.angle_alpha   90.00
_cell.angle_beta   90.00
_cell.angle_gamma   90.00
#
_symmetry.space_group_name_H-M   'P 1'
#
loop_
_entity.id
_entity.type
_entity.pdbx_description
1 polymer ?
#
loop_
_entity_poly.entity_id
_entity_poly.type
_entity_poly.pdbx_seq_one_letter_code
_entity_poly.pdbx_strand_id
1 'polypeptide(L)' 'MKSMVTIEEFNRLDIRIGKVLSVEKVSGAEKLLKFIFDLGEEKRQIIAGMAGFYAEPSIVWG' A
#
# COMPACT_ATOMS: atom_id res chain seq x y z
N MET A 1 11.26 -3.02 24.94
CA MET A 1 9.92 -2.69 25.47
C MET A 1 9.36 -1.58 24.60
N LYS A 2 8.13 -1.71 24.07
CA LYS A 2 7.53 -0.68 23.21
C LYS A 2 6.87 0.37 24.13
N SER A 3 7.23 1.64 23.99
CA SER A 3 6.62 2.73 24.75
C SER A 3 5.19 2.98 24.29
N MET A 4 4.33 3.48 25.19
CA MET A 4 3.02 4.01 24.79
C MET A 4 3.24 5.29 23.98
N VAL A 5 2.43 5.47 22.94
CA VAL A 5 2.37 6.70 22.13
C VAL A 5 1.17 7.52 22.57
N THR A 6 1.27 8.85 22.50
CA THR A 6 0.12 9.70 22.81
C THR A 6 -0.85 9.81 21.63
N ILE A 7 -2.06 10.28 21.89
CA ILE A 7 -3.05 10.52 20.81
C ILE A 7 -2.60 11.65 19.88
N GLU A 8 -1.88 12.65 20.39
CA GLU A 8 -1.31 13.74 19.61
C GLU A 8 -0.26 13.22 18.63
N GLU A 9 0.59 12.27 19.05
CA GLU A 9 1.57 11.62 18.17
C GLU A 9 0.88 10.83 17.05
N PHE A 10 -0.19 10.11 17.36
CA PHE A 10 -0.99 9.39 16.37
C PHE A 10 -1.66 10.34 15.38
N ASN A 11 -2.23 11.45 15.84
CA ASN A 11 -2.91 12.45 15.01
C ASN A 11 -1.98 13.17 14.01
N ARG A 12 -0.66 13.11 14.20
CA ARG A 12 0.31 13.65 13.24
C ARG A 12 0.48 12.77 12.00
N LEU A 13 -0.02 11.53 12.02
CA LEU A 13 0.04 10.61 10.88
C LEU A 13 -1.08 10.95 9.89
N ASP A 14 -0.70 11.10 8.62
CA ASP A 14 -1.65 11.29 7.52
C ASP A 14 -2.06 9.93 6.94
N ILE A 15 -3.07 9.32 7.56
CA ILE A 15 -3.61 8.02 7.15
C ILE A 15 -4.85 8.26 6.28
N ARG A 16 -4.82 7.75 5.05
CA ARG A 16 -5.89 7.96 4.06
C ARG A 16 -6.37 6.64 3.45
N ILE A 17 -7.62 6.64 3.00
CA ILE A 17 -8.17 5.58 2.16
C ILE A 17 -7.94 5.97 0.70
N GLY A 18 -7.45 5.03 -0.10
CA GLY A 18 -7.24 5.20 -1.53
C GLY A 18 -7.83 4.04 -2.32
N LYS A 19 -8.21 4.32 -3.58
CA LYS A 19 -8.69 3.30 -4.52
C LYS A 19 -7.53 2.80 -5.37
N VAL A 20 -7.32 1.48 -5.45
CA VAL A 20 -6.22 0.90 -6.24
C VAL A 20 -6.51 1.04 -7.74
N LEU A 21 -5.85 1.90 -8.49
CA LEU A 21 -6.09 1.97 -9.95
C LEU A 21 -5.42 0.85 -10.74
N SER A 22 -4.26 0.39 -10.28
CA SER A 22 -3.54 -0.71 -10.91
C SER A 22 -2.59 -1.39 -9.92
N VAL A 23 -2.27 -2.64 -10.23
CA VAL A 23 -1.30 -3.45 -9.49
C VAL A 23 -0.52 -4.33 -10.46
N GLU A 24 0.80 -4.38 -10.31
CA GLU A 24 1.68 -5.23 -11.11
C GLU A 24 2.85 -5.77 -10.27
N LYS A 25 3.48 -6.86 -10.73
CA LYS A 25 4.71 -7.36 -10.11
C LYS A 25 5.87 -6.40 -10.41
N VAL A 26 6.74 -6.20 -9.43
CA VAL A 26 7.97 -5.42 -9.66
C VAL A 26 8.97 -6.31 -10.39
N SER A 27 9.46 -5.85 -11.56
CA SER A 27 10.47 -6.59 -12.32
C SER A 27 11.73 -6.85 -11.47
N GLY A 28 12.20 -8.09 -11.47
CA GLY A 28 13.37 -8.51 -10.69
C GLY A 28 13.12 -8.69 -9.19
N ALA A 29 11.90 -8.51 -8.69
CA ALA A 29 11.57 -8.70 -7.28
C ALA A 29 10.37 -9.64 -7.08
N GLU A 30 10.64 -10.87 -6.64
CA GLU A 30 9.63 -11.92 -6.51
C GLU A 30 8.54 -11.62 -5.48
N LYS A 31 8.88 -10.86 -4.44
CA LYS A 31 8.00 -10.63 -3.28
C LYS A 31 7.22 -9.31 -3.38
N LEU A 32 7.49 -8.47 -4.38
CA LEU A 32 7.01 -7.10 -4.42
C LEU A 32 5.92 -6.88 -5.47
N LEU A 33 4.87 -6.19 -5.06
CA LEU A 33 3.84 -5.63 -5.94
C LEU A 33 3.95 -4.10 -5.93
N LYS A 34 3.78 -3.50 -7.10
CA LYS A 34 3.66 -2.06 -7.29
C LYS A 34 2.20 -1.71 -7.52
N PHE A 35 1.68 -0.83 -6.68
CA PHE A 35 0.33 -0.30 -6.76
C PHE A 35 0.36 1.15 -7.19
N ILE A 36 -0.64 1.56 -7.96
CA ILE A 36 -1.00 2.97 -8.12
C ILE A 36 -2.33 3.18 -7.41
N PHE A 37 -2.35 4.04 -6.39
CA PHE A 37 -3.56 4.44 -5.68
C PHE A 37 -4.06 5.78 -6.19
N ASP A 38 -5.37 5.92 -6.29
CA ASP A 38 -6.09 7.20 -6.38
C ASP A 38 -6.46 7.67 -4.98
N LEU A 39 -6.00 8.86 -4.61
CA LEU A 39 -6.30 9.52 -3.34
C LEU A 39 -7.26 10.70 -3.54
N GLY A 40 -7.95 10.78 -4.68
CA GLY A 40 -8.86 11.84 -5.08
C GLY A 40 -8.14 12.94 -5.86
N GLU A 41 -7.28 13.69 -5.20
CA GLU A 41 -6.55 14.82 -5.81
C GLU A 41 -5.22 14.41 -6.45
N GLU A 42 -4.68 13.26 -6.06
CA GLU A 42 -3.41 12.76 -6.54
C GLU A 42 -3.42 11.24 -6.74
N LYS A 43 -2.47 10.79 -7.55
CA LYS A 43 -2.14 9.37 -7.68
C LYS A 43 -0.80 9.11 -7.02
N ARG A 44 -0.72 8.02 -6.25
CA ARG A 44 0.48 7.66 -5.50
C ARG A 44 0.92 6.24 -5.79
N GLN A 45 2.22 6.05 -6.02
CA GLN A 45 2.82 4.73 -6.14
C GLN A 45 3.16 4.17 -4.76
N ILE A 46 2.83 2.90 -4.52
CA ILE A 46 3.17 2.17 -3.29
C ILE A 46 3.77 0.82 -3.66
N ILE A 47 4.89 0.44 -3.04
CA ILE A 47 5.48 -0.89 -3.17
C ILE A 47 5.18 -1.69 -1.91
N ALA A 48 4.59 -2.87 -2.04
CA ALA A 48 4.28 -3.74 -0.92
C ALA A 48 4.81 -5.16 -1.12
N GLY A 49 5.28 -5.76 -0.03
CA GLY A 49 5.77 -7.15 0.03
C GLY A 49 4.67 -8.20 0.03
N MET A 50 3.68 -8.07 -0.87
CA MET A 50 2.45 -8.86 -0.85
C MET A 50 2.39 -9.96 -1.91
N ALA A 51 3.36 -10.05 -2.81
CA ALA A 51 3.29 -10.98 -3.95
C ALA A 51 3.25 -12.46 -3.55
N GLY A 52 3.74 -12.81 -2.35
CA GLY A 52 3.69 -14.19 -1.84
C GLY A 52 2.31 -14.62 -1.31
N PHE A 53 1.39 -13.68 -1.08
CA PHE A 53 0.05 -13.96 -0.53
C PHE A 53 -1.02 -14.11 -1.62
N TYR A 54 -0.73 -13.64 -2.84
CA TYR A 54 -1.68 -13.63 -3.95
C TYR A 54 -1.06 -14.29 -5.17
N ALA A 55 -1.71 -15.33 -5.69
CA ALA A 55 -1.28 -16.01 -6.91
C ALA A 55 -1.33 -15.06 -8.12
N GLU A 56 -2.36 -14.21 -8.17
CA GLU A 56 -2.54 -13.17 -9.19
C GLU A 56 -2.70 -11.79 -8.55
N PRO A 57 -1.93 -10.77 -8.98
CA PRO A 57 -2.04 -9.42 -8.43
C PRO A 57 -3.43 -8.80 -8.60
N SER A 58 -4.14 -9.16 -9.68
CA SER A 58 -5.51 -8.72 -9.97
C SER A 58 -6.50 -9.10 -8.86
N ILE A 59 -6.25 -10.11 -8.04
CA ILE A 59 -7.14 -10.46 -6.91
C ILE A 59 -7.18 -9.34 -5.86
N VAL A 60 -6.13 -8.52 -5.78
CA VAL A 60 -6.07 -7.36 -4.87
C VAL A 60 -6.92 -6.19 -5.40
N TRP A 61 -7.52 -6.32 -6.57
CA TRP A 61 -8.32 -5.29 -7.23
C TRP A 61 -9.56 -5.88 -7.92
N GLY A 62 -10.74 -5.64 -7.35
CA GLY A 62 -12.05 -5.99 -7.89
C GLY A 62 -13.04 -4.87 -7.70
#